data_AF-A0A966GVY2-F1
#
_entry.id   AF-A0A966GVY2-F1
#
_cell.length_a   1.000
_cell.length_b   1.000
_cell.length_c   1.000
_cell.angle_alpha   90.00
_cell.angle_beta   90.00
_cell.angle_gamma   90.00
#
_symmetry.space_group_name_H-M   'P 1'
#
loop_
_entity.id
_entity.type
_entity.pdbx_description
1 polymer ?
#
loop_
_entity_poly.entity_id
_entity_poly.type
_entity_poly.pdbx_seq_one_letter_code
_entity_poly.pdbx_strand_id
1 'polypeptide(L)'
;MKKYFLLLLFIPFFSACKKGDVGPQGSEGPAGPQGPQGIIGNANVTQYTFGAQNLATSSFVQLQITTTQDTATRSLWYVYLYYQPLDRWYFVPGSGFGGTSTYRVSLTYASGKAVIYIDKSGVGENYAQARVIRVYANNVTTGGRGSSPVDFSDYRAVMQYYQLPE
;
A
#
# COMPACT_ATOMS: atom_id res chain seq x y z
N MET A 1 61.09 42.39 76.10
CA MET A 1 61.00 40.91 76.06
C MET A 1 59.54 40.48 76.24
N LYS A 2 58.89 40.02 75.17
CA LYS A 2 57.90 38.92 75.09
C LYS A 2 57.20 39.02 73.73
N LYS A 3 57.44 37.99 72.90
CA LYS A 3 56.91 37.80 71.55
C LYS A 3 55.58 37.05 71.63
N TYR A 4 54.54 37.52 70.92
CA TYR A 4 53.38 36.77 70.40
C TYR A 4 52.85 37.64 69.24
N PHE A 5 53.02 37.39 67.94
CA PHE A 5 52.63 36.30 67.04
C PHE A 5 51.14 35.89 67.12
N LEU A 6 50.29 36.55 66.32
CA LEU A 6 49.08 35.97 65.69
C LEU A 6 48.51 37.01 64.69
N LEU A 7 48.88 36.93 63.41
CA LEU A 7 48.13 36.33 62.29
C LEU A 7 46.83 37.07 61.92
N LEU A 8 46.91 37.76 60.77
CA LEU A 8 45.83 38.33 59.97
C LEU A 8 44.69 37.33 59.74
N LEU A 9 43.45 37.74 59.97
CA LEU A 9 42.26 37.05 59.46
C LEU A 9 41.22 38.07 59.01
N PHE A 10 41.38 38.49 57.75
CA PHE A 10 40.34 39.13 56.95
C PHE A 10 39.28 38.05 56.67
N ILE A 11 38.07 38.22 57.19
CA ILE A 11 36.95 37.31 56.90
C ILE A 11 36.18 37.89 55.71
N PRO A 12 36.31 37.34 54.48
CA PRO A 12 35.37 37.66 53.43
C PRO A 12 34.04 36.97 53.74
N PHE A 13 32.98 37.77 53.90
CA PHE A 13 31.60 37.31 53.89
C PHE A 13 31.31 36.72 52.50
N PHE A 14 31.51 35.41 52.34
CA PHE A 14 31.00 34.66 51.20
C PHE A 14 29.48 34.59 51.34
N SER A 15 28.78 35.58 50.80
CA SER A 15 27.35 35.45 50.48
C SER A 15 27.20 34.26 49.54
N ALA A 16 26.68 33.16 50.06
CA ALA A 16 26.26 32.02 49.27
C ALA A 16 25.15 32.49 48.32
N CYS A 17 25.47 32.71 47.05
CA CYS A 17 24.47 32.69 45.99
C CYS A 17 23.88 31.29 45.97
N LYS A 18 22.73 31.10 46.64
CA LYS A 18 21.87 29.95 46.37
C LYS A 18 21.58 29.97 44.88
N LYS A 19 22.01 28.93 44.16
CA LYS A 19 21.57 28.67 42.80
C LYS A 19 20.03 28.71 42.84
N GLY A 20 19.43 29.73 42.22
CA GLY A 20 17.98 29.82 42.13
C GLY A 20 17.46 28.53 41.50
N ASP A 21 16.42 27.96 42.11
CA ASP A 21 15.81 26.73 41.63
C ASP A 21 15.46 26.88 40.14
N VAL A 22 15.70 25.81 39.36
CA VAL A 22 15.28 25.78 37.95
C VAL A 22 13.78 26.03 37.92
N GLY A 23 13.36 27.06 37.18
CA GLY A 23 11.95 27.42 37.06
C GLY A 23 11.12 26.23 36.56
N PRO A 24 9.82 26.17 36.88
CA PRO A 24 8.97 25.07 36.47
C PRO A 24 9.03 24.88 34.95
N GLN A 25 9.05 23.61 34.51
CA GLN A 25 8.96 23.29 33.09
C GLN A 25 7.72 23.96 32.49
N GLY A 26 7.88 24.62 31.35
CA GLY A 26 6.78 25.25 30.64
C GLY A 26 5.68 24.22 30.32
N SER A 27 4.43 24.69 30.27
CA SER A 27 3.30 23.85 29.89
C SER A 27 3.55 23.18 28.54
N GLU A 28 3.15 21.92 28.41
CA GLU A 28 3.13 21.24 27.13
C GLU A 28 2.36 22.07 26.10
N GLY A 29 2.91 22.19 24.89
CA GLY A 29 2.27 22.93 23.80
C GLY A 29 0.93 22.29 23.42
N PRO A 30 0.00 23.06 22.83
CA PRO A 30 -1.25 22.50 22.36
C PRO A 30 -0.98 21.38 21.34
N ALA A 31 -1.83 20.35 21.35
CA ALA A 31 -1.81 19.33 20.31
C ALA A 31 -1.94 19.98 18.92
N GLY A 32 -1.17 19.50 17.94
CA GLY A 32 -1.26 19.96 16.57
C GLY A 32 -2.66 19.71 15.97
N PRO A 33 -3.05 20.48 14.93
CA PRO A 33 -4.33 20.26 14.28
C PRO A 33 -4.41 18.84 13.71
N GLN A 34 -5.60 18.25 13.76
CA GLN A 34 -5.87 16.99 13.08
C GLN A 34 -5.67 17.19 11.56
N GLY A 35 -4.95 16.27 10.92
CA GLY A 35 -4.78 16.29 9.46
C GLY A 35 -6.11 16.17 8.72
N PRO A 36 -6.20 16.63 7.45
CA PRO A 36 -7.42 16.52 6.66
C PRO A 36 -7.86 15.05 6.53
N GLN A 37 -9.16 14.82 6.56
CA GLN A 37 -9.72 13.50 6.24
C GLN A 37 -9.38 13.12 4.79
N GLY A 38 -8.95 11.88 4.57
CA GLY A 38 -8.68 11.38 3.21
C GLY A 38 -9.91 11.49 2.31
N ILE A 39 -9.69 11.72 1.01
CA ILE A 39 -10.75 11.85 0.00
C ILE A 39 -11.61 10.57 -0.02
N ILE A 40 -12.92 10.70 0.06
CA ILE A 40 -13.85 9.55 -0.07
C ILE A 40 -13.81 9.06 -1.51
N GLY A 41 -13.10 7.95 -1.76
CA GLY A 41 -13.14 7.23 -3.03
C GLY A 41 -13.63 5.82 -2.80
N ASN A 42 -14.89 5.51 -3.13
CA ASN A 42 -15.29 4.11 -3.30
C ASN A 42 -14.59 3.60 -4.56
N ALA A 43 -13.69 2.63 -4.41
CA ALA A 43 -13.26 1.86 -5.56
C ALA A 43 -14.52 1.25 -6.18
N ASN A 44 -14.74 1.44 -7.48
CA ASN A 44 -15.91 0.92 -8.19
C ASN A 44 -15.79 -0.62 -8.36
N VAL A 45 -15.88 -1.34 -7.24
CA VAL A 45 -15.69 -2.79 -7.16
C VAL A 45 -16.95 -3.52 -7.61
N THR A 46 -16.79 -4.55 -8.44
CA THR A 46 -17.91 -5.39 -8.89
C THR A 46 -17.49 -6.86 -8.87
N GLN A 47 -18.35 -7.72 -8.33
CA GLN A 47 -18.17 -9.17 -8.35
C GLN A 47 -19.04 -9.79 -9.43
N TYR A 48 -18.44 -10.65 -10.25
CA TYR A 48 -19.11 -11.52 -11.20
C TYR A 48 -19.00 -12.96 -10.71
N THR A 49 -20.09 -13.72 -10.79
CA THR A 49 -20.14 -15.14 -10.40
C THR A 49 -20.43 -15.98 -11.62
N PHE A 50 -19.70 -17.09 -11.76
CA PHE A 50 -19.83 -18.05 -12.85
C PHE A 50 -20.05 -19.44 -12.27
N GLY A 51 -20.69 -20.31 -13.06
CA GLY A 51 -20.86 -21.72 -12.73
C GLY A 51 -19.55 -22.52 -12.80
N ALA A 52 -19.69 -23.83 -12.91
CA ALA A 52 -18.57 -24.75 -12.89
C ALA A 52 -17.56 -24.49 -14.02
N GLN A 53 -16.27 -24.62 -13.69
CA GLN A 53 -15.13 -24.49 -14.58
C GLN A 53 -14.35 -25.82 -14.56
N ASN A 54 -14.47 -26.59 -15.63
CA ASN A 54 -13.81 -27.90 -15.72
C ASN A 54 -12.44 -27.77 -16.39
N LEU A 55 -11.39 -27.62 -15.58
CA LEU A 55 -10.00 -27.59 -16.04
C LEU A 55 -9.34 -28.97 -15.97
N ALA A 56 -10.05 -30.01 -15.51
CA ALA A 56 -9.54 -31.39 -15.56
C ALA A 56 -9.55 -31.94 -17.00
N THR A 57 -10.54 -31.55 -17.81
CA THR A 57 -10.70 -32.03 -19.20
C THR A 57 -10.36 -30.99 -20.26
N SER A 58 -10.16 -29.73 -19.88
CA SER A 58 -9.89 -28.63 -20.81
C SER A 58 -8.56 -27.96 -20.48
N SER A 59 -7.78 -27.63 -21.51
CA SER A 59 -6.49 -26.93 -21.34
C SER A 59 -6.66 -25.48 -20.88
N PHE A 60 -7.83 -24.89 -21.16
CA PHE A 60 -8.22 -23.57 -20.67
C PHE A 60 -9.75 -23.46 -20.56
N VAL A 61 -10.21 -22.46 -19.81
CA VAL A 61 -11.61 -21.99 -19.82
C VAL A 61 -11.66 -20.47 -20.03
N GLN A 62 -12.84 -19.95 -20.36
CA GLN A 62 -13.07 -18.52 -20.54
C GLN A 62 -14.18 -18.03 -19.62
N LEU A 63 -13.93 -16.92 -18.93
CA LEU A 63 -14.95 -16.14 -18.24
C LEU A 63 -15.18 -14.86 -19.05
N GLN A 64 -16.42 -14.65 -19.50
CA GLN A 64 -16.77 -13.53 -20.38
C GLN A 64 -17.68 -12.55 -19.66
N ILE A 65 -17.31 -11.26 -19.69
CA ILE A 65 -18.03 -10.18 -19.02
C ILE A 65 -18.31 -9.08 -20.04
N THR A 66 -19.59 -8.79 -20.29
CA THR A 66 -20.00 -7.66 -21.14
C THR A 66 -19.60 -6.35 -20.48
N THR A 67 -18.79 -5.55 -21.18
CA THR A 67 -18.26 -4.28 -20.66
C THR A 67 -17.69 -3.44 -21.81
N THR A 68 -17.28 -2.20 -21.53
CA THR A 68 -16.53 -1.37 -22.50
C THR A 68 -15.04 -1.72 -22.51
N GLN A 69 -14.34 -1.34 -23.59
CA GLN A 69 -12.89 -1.50 -23.70
C GLN A 69 -12.14 -0.78 -22.58
N ASP A 70 -12.53 0.47 -22.27
CA ASP A 70 -11.96 1.25 -21.18
C ASP A 70 -12.10 0.50 -19.84
N THR A 71 -13.29 0.02 -19.52
CA THR A 71 -13.48 -0.75 -18.29
C THR A 71 -12.69 -2.06 -18.29
N ALA A 72 -12.51 -2.71 -19.45
CA ALA A 72 -11.67 -3.90 -19.57
C ALA A 72 -10.19 -3.61 -19.29
N THR A 73 -9.62 -2.56 -19.88
CA THR A 73 -8.18 -2.28 -19.81
C THR A 73 -7.76 -1.45 -18.59
N ARG A 74 -8.69 -0.71 -17.99
CA ARG A 74 -8.48 0.16 -16.81
C ARG A 74 -8.83 -0.51 -15.48
N SER A 75 -9.25 -1.78 -15.52
CA SER A 75 -9.58 -2.53 -14.30
C SER A 75 -8.49 -3.54 -13.94
N LEU A 76 -8.29 -3.71 -12.64
CA LEU A 76 -7.76 -4.95 -12.11
C LEU A 76 -8.86 -6.03 -12.20
N TRP A 77 -8.47 -7.21 -12.67
CA TRP A 77 -9.31 -8.40 -12.72
C TRP A 77 -8.68 -9.48 -11.86
N TYR A 78 -9.35 -9.87 -10.78
CA TYR A 78 -8.86 -10.89 -9.87
C TYR A 78 -9.83 -12.07 -9.80
N VAL A 79 -9.30 -13.28 -9.93
CA VAL A 79 -10.11 -14.47 -10.20
C VAL A 79 -9.95 -15.49 -9.08
N TYR A 80 -11.07 -16.10 -8.72
CA TYR A 80 -11.17 -17.13 -7.70
C TYR A 80 -11.85 -18.36 -8.29
N LEU A 81 -11.34 -19.54 -7.96
CA LEU A 81 -11.91 -20.83 -8.35
C LEU A 81 -12.25 -21.64 -7.11
N TYR A 82 -13.47 -22.16 -7.03
CA TYR A 82 -13.94 -22.90 -5.86
C TYR A 82 -13.85 -24.41 -6.07
N TYR A 83 -12.99 -25.04 -5.28
CA TYR A 83 -12.77 -26.47 -5.29
C TYR A 83 -13.65 -27.13 -4.23
N GLN A 84 -14.80 -27.65 -4.69
CA GLN A 84 -15.82 -28.23 -3.81
C GLN A 84 -15.32 -29.38 -2.93
N PRO A 85 -14.44 -30.30 -3.37
CA PRO A 85 -13.99 -31.42 -2.55
C PRO A 85 -13.33 -31.02 -1.22
N LEU A 86 -12.76 -29.82 -1.13
CA LEU A 86 -12.12 -29.30 0.08
C LEU A 86 -12.73 -27.97 0.57
N ASP A 87 -13.90 -27.60 0.03
CA ASP A 87 -14.59 -26.34 0.34
C ASP A 87 -13.64 -25.12 0.35
N ARG A 88 -12.87 -24.95 -0.74
CA ARG A 88 -11.78 -23.97 -0.79
C ARG A 88 -11.82 -23.08 -2.02
N TRP A 89 -11.57 -21.80 -1.79
CA TRP A 89 -11.27 -20.85 -2.85
C TRP A 89 -9.78 -20.79 -3.15
N TYR A 90 -9.42 -21.04 -4.40
CA TYR A 90 -8.09 -20.82 -4.93
C TYR A 90 -8.06 -19.47 -5.63
N PHE A 91 -7.05 -18.68 -5.32
CA PHE A 91 -6.75 -17.44 -5.99
C PHE A 91 -5.87 -17.76 -7.21
N VAL A 92 -6.25 -17.27 -8.39
CA VAL A 92 -5.47 -17.50 -9.61
C VAL A 92 -4.98 -16.17 -10.21
N PRO A 93 -3.77 -16.11 -10.80
CA PRO A 93 -2.87 -17.23 -11.13
C PRO A 93 -2.17 -17.84 -9.91
N GLY A 94 -1.72 -19.09 -10.05
CA GLY A 94 -1.07 -19.83 -8.96
C GLY A 94 -1.27 -21.34 -9.06
N SER A 95 -0.82 -22.05 -8.03
CA SER A 95 -0.98 -23.50 -7.94
C SER A 95 -2.40 -23.90 -7.50
N GLY A 96 -2.89 -24.97 -8.12
CA GLY A 96 -4.14 -25.64 -7.76
C GLY A 96 -3.99 -26.62 -6.60
N PHE A 97 -4.92 -27.56 -6.54
CA PHE A 97 -4.94 -28.58 -5.50
C PHE A 97 -3.63 -29.40 -5.47
N GLY A 98 -3.04 -29.47 -4.28
CA GLY A 98 -1.81 -30.24 -4.03
C GLY A 98 -0.59 -29.78 -4.82
N GLY A 99 -0.63 -28.62 -5.49
CA GLY A 99 0.45 -28.16 -6.37
C GLY A 99 0.60 -28.96 -7.66
N THR A 100 -0.39 -29.81 -7.99
CA THR A 100 -0.34 -30.70 -9.17
C THR A 100 -0.66 -30.01 -10.49
N SER A 101 -1.27 -28.83 -10.39
CA SER A 101 -1.67 -27.98 -11.51
C SER A 101 -1.23 -26.54 -11.23
N THR A 102 -0.91 -25.79 -12.27
CA THR A 102 -0.63 -24.35 -12.19
C THR A 102 -1.50 -23.61 -13.18
N TYR A 103 -2.08 -22.51 -12.73
CA TYR A 103 -3.01 -21.69 -13.49
C TYR A 103 -2.40 -20.35 -13.86
N ARG A 104 -2.56 -19.97 -15.13
CA ARG A 104 -2.25 -18.63 -15.64
C ARG A 104 -3.55 -17.94 -15.99
N VAL A 105 -3.63 -16.64 -15.66
CA VAL A 105 -4.74 -15.79 -16.08
C VAL A 105 -4.25 -14.80 -17.11
N SER A 106 -5.00 -14.62 -18.19
CA SER A 106 -4.79 -13.57 -19.17
C SER A 106 -6.12 -12.93 -19.58
N LEU A 107 -6.07 -11.72 -20.10
CA LEU A 107 -7.25 -10.93 -20.48
C LEU A 107 -7.09 -10.46 -21.93
N THR A 108 -8.17 -10.55 -22.70
CA THR A 108 -8.34 -9.77 -23.94
C THR A 108 -9.68 -9.06 -23.92
N TYR A 109 -9.83 -8.03 -24.76
CA TYR A 109 -11.11 -7.40 -25.03
C TYR A 109 -11.52 -7.68 -26.48
N ALA A 110 -12.68 -8.32 -26.64
CA ALA A 110 -13.22 -8.64 -27.96
C ALA A 110 -14.74 -8.60 -27.93
N SER A 111 -15.36 -8.11 -29.00
CA SER A 111 -16.82 -8.15 -29.20
C SER A 111 -17.64 -7.60 -28.02
N GLY A 112 -17.21 -6.49 -27.42
CA GLY A 112 -17.93 -5.87 -26.29
C GLY A 112 -17.75 -6.60 -24.95
N LYS A 113 -16.73 -7.46 -24.84
CA LYS A 113 -16.51 -8.29 -23.65
C LYS A 113 -15.05 -8.25 -23.21
N ALA A 114 -14.86 -8.18 -21.91
CA ALA A 114 -13.65 -8.64 -21.26
C ALA A 114 -13.68 -10.18 -21.24
N VAL A 115 -12.73 -10.81 -21.92
CA VAL A 115 -12.58 -12.27 -21.99
C VAL A 115 -11.35 -12.67 -21.19
N ILE A 116 -11.60 -13.30 -20.04
CA ILE A 116 -10.56 -13.77 -19.13
C ILE A 116 -10.30 -15.25 -19.45
N TYR A 117 -9.08 -15.56 -19.86
CA TYR A 117 -8.62 -16.92 -20.09
C TYR A 117 -7.96 -17.43 -18.82
N ILE A 118 -8.32 -18.65 -18.43
CA ILE A 118 -7.65 -19.39 -17.37
C ILE A 118 -7.03 -20.60 -18.02
N ASP A 119 -5.73 -20.51 -18.29
CA ASP A 119 -4.94 -21.60 -18.84
C ASP A 119 -4.40 -22.48 -17.73
N LYS A 120 -4.19 -23.76 -18.03
CA LYS A 120 -3.66 -24.74 -17.10
C LYS A 120 -2.38 -25.40 -17.64
N SER A 121 -1.42 -25.59 -16.75
CA SER A 121 -0.41 -26.65 -16.85
C SER A 121 -0.65 -27.72 -15.78
N GLY A 122 -0.46 -29.00 -16.12
CA GLY A 122 -0.72 -30.14 -15.23
C GLY A 122 -2.08 -30.80 -15.43
N VAL A 123 -2.49 -31.65 -14.49
CA VAL A 123 -3.67 -32.53 -14.60
C VAL A 123 -4.99 -31.77 -14.52
N GLY A 124 -5.05 -30.72 -13.72
CA GLY A 124 -6.20 -29.84 -13.56
C GLY A 124 -7.22 -30.35 -12.58
N GLU A 125 -8.10 -29.43 -12.19
CA GLU A 125 -9.22 -29.74 -11.31
C GLU A 125 -10.54 -29.30 -11.92
N ASN A 126 -11.63 -29.92 -11.46
CA ASN A 126 -12.96 -29.41 -11.70
C ASN A 126 -13.35 -28.47 -10.55
N TYR A 127 -13.64 -27.22 -10.88
CA TYR A 127 -14.07 -26.20 -9.93
C TYR A 127 -15.57 -25.97 -10.08
N ALA A 128 -16.30 -25.95 -8.97
CA ALA A 128 -17.77 -25.88 -9.02
C ALA A 128 -18.32 -24.46 -9.26
N GLN A 129 -17.50 -23.43 -9.04
CA GLN A 129 -17.83 -22.04 -9.36
C GLN A 129 -16.55 -21.23 -9.61
N ALA A 130 -16.68 -20.12 -10.31
CA ALA A 130 -15.65 -19.09 -10.37
C ALA A 130 -16.21 -17.73 -9.97
N ARG A 131 -15.35 -16.87 -9.40
CA ARG A 131 -15.66 -15.47 -9.12
C ARG A 131 -14.61 -14.59 -9.74
N VAL A 132 -15.04 -13.43 -10.22
CA VAL A 132 -14.15 -12.39 -10.73
C VAL A 132 -14.47 -11.10 -9.99
N ILE A 133 -13.46 -10.53 -9.35
CA ILE A 133 -13.52 -9.20 -8.74
C ILE A 133 -12.89 -8.23 -9.72
N ARG A 134 -13.69 -7.26 -10.17
CA ARG A 134 -13.23 -6.13 -10.97
C ARG A 134 -13.04 -4.94 -10.05
N VAL A 135 -11.86 -4.32 -10.08
CA VAL A 135 -11.59 -3.04 -9.42
C VAL A 135 -11.17 -2.04 -10.48
N TYR A 136 -12.04 -1.07 -10.75
CA TYR A 136 -11.78 -0.04 -11.74
C TYR A 136 -10.86 1.05 -11.17
N ALA A 137 -9.77 1.37 -11.87
CA ALA A 137 -8.87 2.43 -11.47
C ALA A 137 -9.49 3.78 -11.81
N ASN A 138 -9.98 4.53 -10.80
CA ASN A 138 -10.62 5.83 -11.01
C ASN A 138 -9.67 6.87 -11.65
N ASN A 139 -8.38 6.80 -11.31
CA ASN A 139 -7.31 7.61 -11.88
C ASN A 139 -6.24 6.72 -12.51
N VAL A 140 -5.71 7.13 -13.66
CA VAL A 140 -4.58 6.47 -14.32
C VAL A 140 -3.50 7.51 -14.56
N THR A 141 -2.32 7.29 -14.00
CA THR A 141 -1.14 8.13 -14.19
C THR A 141 -0.11 7.37 -15.02
N THR A 142 0.38 8.00 -16.07
CA THR A 142 1.49 7.46 -16.87
C THR A 142 2.80 7.55 -16.07
N GLY A 143 3.56 6.46 -15.94
CA GLY A 143 4.94 6.51 -15.41
C GLY A 143 5.18 6.05 -13.95
N GLY A 144 4.66 4.88 -13.56
CA GLY A 144 4.92 4.30 -12.23
C GLY A 144 6.40 4.33 -11.81
N ARG A 145 6.67 4.77 -10.57
CA ARG A 145 7.99 4.92 -9.89
C ARG A 145 9.14 5.56 -10.69
N GLY A 146 8.90 6.11 -11.88
CA GLY A 146 9.93 6.60 -12.80
C GLY A 146 9.59 7.90 -13.52
N SER A 147 8.32 8.33 -13.55
CA SER A 147 8.02 9.73 -13.89
C SER A 147 8.15 10.55 -12.62
N SER A 148 9.38 10.82 -12.19
CA SER A 148 9.54 11.97 -11.30
C SER A 148 9.20 13.20 -12.13
N PRO A 149 8.19 14.00 -11.73
CA PRO A 149 7.94 15.30 -12.38
C PRO A 149 9.10 16.28 -12.19
N VAL A 150 10.09 15.90 -11.37
CA VAL A 150 11.29 16.65 -11.02
C VAL A 150 12.54 15.88 -11.43
N ASP A 151 13.42 16.56 -12.15
CA ASP A 151 14.81 16.15 -12.27
C ASP A 151 15.52 16.35 -10.91
N PHE A 152 15.79 15.25 -10.21
CA PHE A 152 16.47 15.29 -8.91
C PHE A 152 17.97 15.65 -9.00
N SER A 153 18.53 15.75 -10.21
CA SER A 153 19.88 16.28 -10.40
C SER A 153 19.91 17.82 -10.48
N ASP A 154 18.76 18.48 -10.64
CA ASP A 154 18.62 19.93 -10.61
C ASP A 154 18.13 20.40 -9.23
N TYR A 155 19.04 20.99 -8.45
CA TYR A 155 18.75 21.55 -7.13
C TYR A 155 17.58 22.55 -7.14
N ARG A 156 17.47 23.40 -8.18
CA ARG A 156 16.41 24.42 -8.26
C ARG A 156 15.06 23.79 -8.59
N ALA A 157 15.04 22.78 -9.46
CA ALA A 157 13.83 22.02 -9.75
C ALA A 157 13.29 21.32 -8.49
N VAL A 158 14.19 20.76 -7.66
CA VAL A 158 13.85 20.15 -6.37
C VAL A 158 13.30 21.20 -5.39
N MET A 159 13.98 22.34 -5.27
CA MET A 159 13.55 23.43 -4.38
C MET A 159 12.17 23.98 -4.76
N GLN A 160 11.92 24.20 -6.06
CA GLN A 160 10.64 24.69 -6.57
C GLN A 160 9.51 23.67 -6.32
N TYR A 161 9.79 22.38 -6.53
CA TYR A 161 8.79 21.34 -6.33
C TYR A 161 8.40 21.15 -4.86
N TYR A 162 9.36 21.23 -3.95
CA TYR A 162 9.12 21.13 -2.50
C TYR A 162 8.87 22.48 -1.82
N GLN A 163 8.81 23.58 -2.57
CA GLN A 163 8.56 24.93 -2.07
C GLN A 163 9.57 25.36 -0.98
N LEU A 164 10.84 24.99 -1.17
CA LEU A 164 11.92 25.35 -0.27
C LEU A 164 12.40 26.79 -0.56
N PRO A 165 12.77 27.56 0.47
CA PRO A 165 13.32 28.90 0.29
C PRO A 165 14.66 28.83 -0.46
N GLU A 166 14.92 29.79 -1.36
CA GLU A 166 16.21 29.95 -2.05
C GLU A 166 17.37 30.23 -1.12
#